data_AF-A0AAE7J7F5-F1
#
_entry.id   AF-A0AAE7J7F5-F1
#
_cell.length_a   1.000
_cell.length_b   1.000
_cell.length_c   1.000
_cell.angle_alpha   90.00
_cell.angle_beta   90.00
_cell.angle_gamma   90.00
#
_symmetry.space_group_name_H-M   'P 1'
#
loop_
_entity.id
_entity.type
_entity.pdbx_description
1 polymer ?
#
loop_
_entity_poly.entity_id
_entity_poly.type
_entity_poly.pdbx_seq_one_letter_code
_entity_poly.pdbx_strand_id
1 'polypeptide(L)'
;MTIDRLLPLLVLAISLIAPGTAAAQPLSAVGRFKTFSSNCRYTLSEGHEGPCGLVELTRRGPAVLSLRFTGSGPDDSANHQLTFVVIGPAKTIPLHCEGGRCQLSASEWRGEVSSASEGRVDPIGLAMGVPQAWPVQGSCQIQRGQLQCEAQLQDGAMLRGVAAL
;
A
#
# COMPACT_ATOMS: atom_id res chain seq x y z
N MET A 1 -19.21 76.72 28.93
CA MET A 1 -19.45 75.44 29.62
C MET A 1 -19.57 74.38 28.55
N THR A 2 -18.50 73.62 28.36
CA THR A 2 -18.31 72.58 27.35
C THR A 2 -18.01 71.29 28.11
N ILE A 3 -18.80 70.24 27.88
CA ILE A 3 -18.45 68.87 28.27
C ILE A 3 -18.57 67.99 27.04
N ASP A 4 -17.42 67.42 26.70
CA ASP A 4 -17.11 66.54 25.59
C ASP A 4 -17.55 65.09 25.89
N ARG A 5 -17.90 64.39 24.79
CA ARG A 5 -17.71 62.96 24.47
C ARG A 5 -17.90 61.87 25.55
N LEU A 6 -18.62 60.81 25.16
CA LEU A 6 -18.18 59.42 25.36
C LEU A 6 -18.91 58.46 24.40
N LEU A 7 -18.17 58.01 23.38
CA LEU A 7 -18.50 56.91 22.47
C LEU A 7 -18.11 55.59 23.16
N PRO A 8 -18.94 54.53 23.17
CA PRO A 8 -18.53 53.27 23.78
C PRO A 8 -17.59 52.50 22.83
N LEU A 9 -16.38 52.21 23.31
CA LEU A 9 -15.44 51.29 22.65
C LEU A 9 -15.99 49.87 22.74
N LEU A 10 -16.33 49.29 21.59
CA LEU A 10 -16.62 47.87 21.42
C LEU A 10 -15.29 47.12 21.30
N VAL A 11 -14.86 46.44 22.36
CA VAL A 11 -13.66 45.60 22.36
C VAL A 11 -14.01 44.22 21.79
N LEU A 12 -13.76 44.00 20.50
CA LEU A 12 -13.73 42.65 19.91
C LEU A 12 -12.40 41.97 20.28
N ALA A 13 -12.45 41.06 21.24
CA ALA A 13 -11.36 40.12 21.51
C ALA A 13 -11.32 39.07 20.38
N ILE A 14 -10.41 39.24 19.44
CA ILE A 14 -10.07 38.23 18.44
C ILE A 14 -9.24 37.16 19.16
N SER A 15 -9.89 36.06 19.55
CA SER A 15 -9.19 34.85 19.96
C SER A 15 -8.44 34.29 18.75
N LEU A 16 -7.12 34.52 18.70
CA LEU A 16 -6.21 33.86 17.77
C LEU A 16 -6.23 32.35 18.06
N ILE A 17 -6.93 31.61 17.23
CA ILE A 17 -6.82 30.15 17.16
C ILE A 17 -5.47 29.89 16.49
N ALA A 18 -4.45 29.55 17.28
CA ALA A 18 -3.17 29.13 16.73
C ALA A 18 -3.42 27.89 15.85
N PRO A 19 -3.08 27.89 14.55
CA PRO A 19 -3.14 26.68 13.77
C PRO A 19 -2.14 25.70 14.38
N GLY A 20 -2.64 24.60 14.95
CA GLY A 20 -1.79 23.51 15.40
C GLY A 20 -0.95 23.04 14.21
N THR A 21 0.37 23.08 14.36
CA THR A 21 1.29 22.54 13.37
C THR A 21 1.09 21.03 13.32
N ALA A 22 0.26 20.57 12.37
CA ALA A 22 0.26 19.18 11.98
C ALA A 22 1.68 18.88 11.47
N ALA A 23 2.46 18.13 12.25
CA ALA A 23 3.78 17.69 11.82
C ALA A 23 3.60 16.87 10.54
N ALA A 24 3.98 17.44 9.41
CA ALA A 24 3.98 16.75 8.14
C ALA A 24 4.89 15.51 8.29
N GLN A 25 4.30 14.31 8.18
CA GLN A 25 5.10 13.09 8.15
C GLN A 25 6.07 13.22 6.97
N PRO A 26 7.37 12.96 7.17
CA PRO A 26 8.33 13.17 6.12
C PRO A 26 8.00 12.27 4.93
N LEU A 27 7.91 12.87 3.74
CA LEU A 27 7.69 12.19 2.47
C LEU A 27 8.73 11.09 2.17
N SER A 28 9.83 11.05 2.93
CA SER A 28 10.82 9.95 2.91
C SER A 28 10.25 8.59 3.32
N ALA A 29 9.04 8.54 3.87
CA ALA A 29 8.35 7.28 4.19
C ALA A 29 7.50 6.70 3.04
N VAL A 30 7.45 7.33 1.86
CA VAL A 30 6.60 6.89 0.74
C VAL A 30 7.46 6.60 -0.49
N GLY A 31 7.16 5.50 -1.18
CA GLY A 31 7.85 5.16 -2.43
C GLY A 31 7.58 3.74 -2.89
N ARG A 32 8.32 3.30 -3.92
CA ARG A 32 8.17 1.97 -4.51
C ARG A 32 9.50 1.26 -4.71
N PHE A 33 9.54 -0.01 -4.34
CA PHE A 33 10.51 -1.00 -4.79
C PHE A 33 9.84 -1.88 -5.85
N LYS A 34 10.57 -2.19 -6.93
CA LYS A 34 10.08 -2.97 -8.07
C LYS A 34 11.17 -3.95 -8.50
N THR A 35 10.83 -5.22 -8.66
CA THR A 35 11.76 -6.27 -9.11
C THR A 35 11.08 -7.24 -10.07
N PHE A 36 11.88 -7.85 -10.94
CA PHE A 36 11.45 -8.97 -11.77
C PHE A 36 11.90 -10.26 -11.11
N SER A 37 11.01 -11.25 -11.04
CA SER A 37 11.26 -12.52 -10.37
C SER A 37 10.95 -13.67 -11.30
N SER A 38 11.95 -14.51 -11.58
CA SER A 38 11.76 -15.75 -12.34
C SER A 38 11.07 -16.85 -11.54
N ASN A 39 11.03 -16.70 -10.21
CA ASN A 39 10.39 -17.62 -9.28
C ASN A 39 9.22 -16.91 -8.60
N CYS A 40 8.17 -16.64 -9.36
CA CYS A 40 6.97 -15.93 -8.89
C CYS A 40 5.71 -16.70 -9.28
N ARG A 41 4.82 -16.92 -8.31
CA ARG A 41 3.51 -17.53 -8.51
C ARG A 41 2.44 -16.81 -7.70
N TYR A 42 1.21 -16.82 -8.17
CA TYR A 42 0.04 -16.44 -7.38
C TYR A 42 -1.10 -17.43 -7.49
N THR A 43 -2.09 -17.27 -6.60
CA THR A 43 -3.42 -17.87 -6.64
C THR A 43 -4.43 -16.74 -6.57
N LEU A 44 -5.30 -16.65 -7.59
CA LEU A 44 -6.39 -15.68 -7.71
C LEU A 44 -7.68 -16.17 -7.04
N SER A 45 -8.69 -15.29 -6.91
CA SER A 45 -9.94 -15.52 -6.19
C SER A 45 -10.74 -16.69 -6.74
N GLU A 46 -10.74 -16.86 -8.06
CA GLU A 46 -11.39 -17.97 -8.77
C GLU A 46 -10.55 -19.27 -8.74
N GLY A 47 -9.51 -19.33 -7.91
CA GLY A 47 -8.65 -20.51 -7.74
C GLY A 47 -7.60 -20.70 -8.84
N HIS A 48 -7.50 -19.78 -9.80
CA HIS A 48 -6.46 -19.84 -10.83
C HIS A 48 -5.08 -19.65 -10.22
N GLU A 49 -4.21 -20.64 -10.40
CA GLU A 49 -2.79 -20.53 -10.09
C GLU A 49 -1.96 -20.27 -11.36
N GLY A 50 -1.12 -19.24 -11.33
CA GLY A 50 -0.36 -18.81 -12.50
C GLY A 50 1.03 -18.29 -12.16
N PRO A 51 1.95 -18.27 -13.14
CA PRO A 51 3.20 -17.57 -13.01
C PRO A 51 2.97 -16.05 -12.94
N CYS A 52 3.75 -15.38 -12.11
CA CYS A 52 3.96 -13.94 -12.20
C CYS A 52 5.40 -13.64 -12.58
N GLY A 53 5.67 -12.39 -12.95
CA GLY A 53 7.01 -11.97 -13.33
C GLY A 53 7.44 -10.66 -12.68
N LEU A 54 6.47 -9.81 -12.32
CA LEU A 54 6.72 -8.51 -11.76
C LEU A 54 6.17 -8.39 -10.34
N VAL A 55 7.02 -7.93 -9.42
CA VAL A 55 6.67 -7.71 -8.02
C VAL A 55 6.97 -6.27 -7.61
N GLU A 56 6.00 -5.63 -6.98
CA GLU A 56 6.12 -4.27 -6.49
C GLU A 56 5.73 -4.19 -5.00
N LEU A 57 6.63 -3.61 -4.20
CA LEU A 57 6.38 -3.25 -2.81
C LEU A 57 6.26 -1.73 -2.76
N THR A 58 5.06 -1.21 -2.54
CA THR A 58 4.81 0.23 -2.42
C THR A 58 4.59 0.60 -0.96
N ARG A 59 5.48 1.42 -0.40
CA ARG A 59 5.32 2.00 0.93
C ARG A 59 4.36 3.18 0.84
N ARG A 60 3.24 3.11 1.55
CA ARG A 60 2.19 4.14 1.59
C ARG A 60 2.25 5.04 2.83
N GLY A 61 3.15 4.71 3.76
CA GLY A 61 3.37 5.45 5.00
C GLY A 61 4.28 4.68 5.95
N PRO A 62 4.32 5.03 7.25
CA PRO A 62 5.23 4.40 8.20
C PRO A 62 5.05 2.89 8.36
N ALA A 63 3.81 2.41 8.31
CA ALA A 63 3.42 1.04 8.65
C ALA A 63 2.66 0.28 7.54
N VAL A 64 2.38 0.94 6.41
CA VAL A 64 1.48 0.39 5.37
C VAL A 64 2.25 0.09 4.09
N LEU A 65 2.15 -1.16 3.63
CA LEU A 65 2.63 -1.61 2.33
C LEU A 65 1.47 -2.02 1.42
N SER A 66 1.67 -1.84 0.13
CA SER A 66 0.89 -2.50 -0.92
C SER A 66 1.84 -3.40 -1.70
N LEU A 67 1.53 -4.69 -1.76
CA LEU A 67 2.34 -5.74 -2.36
C LEU A 67 1.61 -6.25 -3.58
N ARG A 68 2.17 -6.00 -4.77
CA ARG A 68 1.53 -6.35 -6.04
C ARG A 68 2.35 -7.38 -6.79
N PHE A 69 1.68 -8.45 -7.21
CA PHE A 69 2.17 -9.47 -8.11
C PHE A 69 1.49 -9.28 -9.46
N THR A 70 2.25 -9.18 -10.54
CA THR A 70 1.71 -9.04 -11.91
C THR A 70 2.23 -10.18 -12.78
N GLY A 71 1.29 -10.83 -13.49
CA GLY A 71 1.55 -12.06 -14.22
C GLY A 71 0.48 -12.39 -15.25
N SER A 72 0.65 -13.53 -15.91
CA SER A 72 -0.32 -14.08 -16.85
C SER A 72 -1.54 -14.63 -16.11
N GLY A 73 -2.74 -14.26 -16.53
CA GLY A 73 -3.97 -14.77 -15.94
C GLY A 73 -4.55 -15.99 -16.64
N PRO A 74 -5.82 -16.32 -16.35
CA PRO A 74 -6.57 -17.35 -17.06
C PRO A 74 -6.78 -17.05 -18.55
N ASP A 75 -6.73 -15.77 -18.94
CA ASP A 75 -6.85 -15.33 -20.31
C ASP A 75 -5.53 -14.71 -20.82
N ASP A 76 -5.16 -15.04 -22.07
CA ASP A 76 -3.93 -14.55 -22.71
C ASP A 76 -4.02 -13.07 -23.14
N SER A 77 -5.17 -12.44 -22.92
CA SER A 77 -5.46 -11.10 -23.42
C SER A 77 -4.97 -9.99 -22.47
N ALA A 78 -4.74 -10.33 -21.20
CA ALA A 78 -4.38 -9.38 -20.16
C ALA A 78 -3.38 -9.97 -19.15
N ASN A 79 -2.61 -9.09 -18.53
CA ASN A 79 -1.92 -9.44 -17.29
C ASN A 79 -2.87 -9.25 -16.11
N HIS A 80 -2.79 -10.14 -15.14
CA HIS A 80 -3.51 -10.04 -13.89
C HIS A 80 -2.62 -9.44 -12.81
N GLN A 81 -3.25 -8.70 -11.90
CA GLN A 81 -2.62 -8.07 -10.76
C GLN A 81 -3.29 -8.55 -9.49
N LEU A 82 -2.55 -9.27 -8.65
CA LEU A 82 -2.97 -9.57 -7.29
C LEU A 82 -2.25 -8.62 -6.34
N THR A 83 -3.01 -7.85 -5.58
CA THR A 83 -2.46 -6.86 -4.64
C THR A 83 -2.92 -7.13 -3.22
N PHE A 84 -2.00 -7.15 -2.27
CA PHE A 84 -2.26 -7.21 -0.84
C PHE A 84 -1.94 -5.86 -0.20
N VAL A 85 -2.81 -5.37 0.68
CA VAL A 85 -2.50 -4.24 1.57
C VAL A 85 -2.15 -4.81 2.93
N VAL A 86 -0.96 -4.45 3.42
CA VAL A 86 -0.35 -5.03 4.61
C VAL A 86 -0.03 -3.94 5.62
N ILE A 87 -0.40 -4.19 6.86
CA ILE A 87 -0.07 -3.36 8.02
C ILE A 87 1.01 -4.10 8.81
N GLY A 88 2.20 -3.50 8.92
CA GLY A 88 3.33 -4.07 9.63
C GLY A 88 3.92 -3.11 10.66
N PRO A 89 4.86 -3.58 11.50
CA PRO A 89 5.48 -2.73 12.51
C PRO A 89 6.32 -1.63 11.85
N ALA A 90 6.01 -0.35 12.14
CA ALA A 90 6.67 0.79 11.49
C ALA A 90 8.20 0.81 11.66
N LYS A 91 8.70 0.33 12.81
CA LYS A 91 10.14 0.27 13.13
C LYS A 91 10.90 -0.75 12.28
N THR A 92 10.21 -1.74 11.72
CA THR A 92 10.82 -2.86 10.99
C THR A 92 10.28 -2.97 9.57
N ILE A 93 9.72 -1.89 9.02
CA ILE A 93 9.25 -1.85 7.64
C ILE A 93 10.41 -2.26 6.70
N PRO A 94 10.21 -3.16 5.72
CA PRO A 94 11.29 -3.76 4.95
C PRO A 94 11.81 -2.86 3.83
N LEU A 95 11.45 -1.57 3.82
CA LEU A 95 11.79 -0.63 2.77
C LEU A 95 12.43 0.63 3.32
N HIS A 96 13.60 0.97 2.78
CA HIS A 96 14.20 2.29 2.89
C HIS A 96 13.88 3.08 1.62
N CYS A 97 13.34 4.30 1.76
CA CYS A 97 12.87 5.08 0.63
C CYS A 97 13.53 6.47 0.59
N GLU A 98 13.94 6.87 -0.60
CA GLU A 98 14.53 8.18 -0.89
C GLU A 98 14.03 8.67 -2.25
N GLY A 99 13.48 9.89 -2.30
CA GLY A 99 12.94 10.47 -3.53
C GLY A 99 11.84 9.62 -4.20
N GLY A 100 11.03 8.89 -3.41
CA GLY A 100 9.95 8.03 -3.92
C GLY A 100 10.40 6.67 -4.46
N ARG A 101 11.71 6.40 -4.50
CA ARG A 101 12.28 5.09 -4.82
C ARG A 101 12.63 4.37 -3.53
N CYS A 102 12.29 3.09 -3.44
CA CYS A 102 12.64 2.28 -2.28
C CYS A 102 13.60 1.15 -2.64
N GLN A 103 14.42 0.78 -1.66
CA GLN A 103 15.27 -0.40 -1.67
C GLN A 103 14.85 -1.33 -0.53
N LEU A 104 15.01 -2.65 -0.74
CA LEU A 104 14.78 -3.63 0.30
C LEU A 104 15.85 -3.47 1.40
N SER A 105 15.41 -3.25 2.63
CA SER A 105 16.31 -2.94 3.77
C SER A 105 16.31 -4.00 4.86
N ALA A 106 15.43 -5.01 4.76
CA ALA A 106 15.34 -6.11 5.71
C ALA A 106 15.27 -7.45 4.99
N SER A 107 16.01 -8.44 5.49
CA SER A 107 15.98 -9.83 5.02
C SER A 107 14.85 -10.65 5.64
N GLU A 108 14.30 -10.18 6.75
CA GLU A 108 13.17 -10.77 7.45
C GLU A 108 12.15 -9.71 7.84
N TRP A 109 10.87 -9.99 7.59
CA TRP A 109 9.77 -9.11 7.96
C TRP A 109 8.45 -9.88 7.98
N ARG A 110 7.48 -9.42 8.77
CA ARG A 110 6.09 -9.88 8.75
C ARG A 110 5.12 -8.73 8.95
N GLY A 111 3.96 -8.81 8.31
CA GLY A 111 2.83 -7.92 8.54
C GLY A 111 1.50 -8.62 8.27
N GLU A 112 0.42 -8.00 8.75
CA GLU A 112 -0.94 -8.51 8.65
C GLU A 112 -1.64 -7.92 7.42
N VAL A 113 -2.28 -8.77 6.62
CA VAL A 113 -3.06 -8.32 5.45
C VAL A 113 -4.39 -7.78 5.94
N SER A 114 -4.73 -6.56 5.53
CA SER A 114 -6.03 -5.94 5.84
C SER A 114 -7.03 -5.99 4.67
N SER A 115 -6.51 -6.02 3.44
CA SER A 115 -7.33 -6.12 2.23
C SER A 115 -6.53 -6.70 1.08
N ALA A 116 -7.24 -7.24 0.09
CA ALA A 116 -6.67 -7.72 -1.16
C ALA A 116 -7.51 -7.23 -2.34
N SER A 117 -6.89 -7.16 -3.51
CA SER A 117 -7.59 -6.80 -4.74
C SER A 117 -7.03 -7.52 -5.95
N GLU A 118 -7.90 -7.81 -6.91
CA GLU A 118 -7.57 -8.37 -8.21
C GLU A 118 -7.98 -7.43 -9.32
N GLY A 119 -7.06 -7.18 -10.25
CA GLY A 119 -7.30 -6.35 -11.42
C GLY A 119 -6.68 -6.94 -12.66
N ARG A 120 -7.09 -6.41 -13.81
CA ARG A 120 -6.50 -6.72 -15.12
C ARG A 120 -5.85 -5.49 -15.69
N VAL A 121 -4.74 -5.70 -16.38
CA VAL A 121 -4.05 -4.67 -17.14
C VAL A 121 -3.70 -5.17 -18.53
N ASP A 122 -3.70 -4.27 -19.50
CA ASP A 122 -3.26 -4.56 -20.86
C ASP A 122 -1.72 -4.77 -20.92
N PRO A 123 -1.16 -5.16 -22.08
CA PRO A 123 0.28 -5.35 -22.23
C PRO A 123 1.15 -4.11 -21.96
N ILE A 124 0.58 -2.90 -22.01
CA ILE A 124 1.31 -1.65 -21.70
C ILE A 124 1.08 -1.19 -20.24
N GLY A 125 0.29 -1.94 -19.46
CA GLY A 125 0.06 -1.72 -18.04
C GLY A 125 -1.12 -0.81 -17.70
N LEU A 126 -2.02 -0.53 -18.65
CA LEU A 126 -3.24 0.23 -18.40
C LEU A 126 -4.33 -0.67 -17.82
N ALA A 127 -5.07 -0.14 -16.85
CA ALA A 127 -6.15 -0.87 -16.19
C ALA A 127 -7.28 -1.21 -17.18
N MET A 128 -7.65 -2.49 -17.22
CA MET A 128 -8.78 -3.02 -18.00
C MET A 128 -9.99 -3.21 -17.08
N GLY A 129 -10.51 -2.09 -16.58
CA GLY A 129 -11.66 -2.04 -15.67
C GLY A 129 -11.29 -1.77 -14.22
N VAL A 130 -12.31 -1.80 -13.36
CA VAL A 130 -12.16 -1.57 -11.91
C VAL A 130 -11.71 -2.88 -11.25
N PRO A 131 -10.66 -2.86 -10.40
CA PRO A 131 -10.28 -4.04 -9.63
C PRO A 131 -11.40 -4.50 -8.69
N GLN A 132 -11.56 -5.81 -8.55
CA GLN A 132 -12.32 -6.38 -7.45
C GLN A 132 -11.48 -6.28 -6.17
N ALA A 133 -12.08 -5.90 -5.05
CA ALA A 133 -11.37 -5.71 -3.80
C ALA A 133 -12.20 -6.21 -2.62
N TRP A 134 -11.51 -6.79 -1.64
CA TRP A 134 -12.15 -7.43 -0.50
C TRP A 134 -11.41 -7.10 0.81
N PRO A 135 -12.15 -6.90 1.91
CA PRO A 135 -11.56 -7.04 3.23
C PRO A 135 -11.22 -8.51 3.47
N VAL A 136 -10.00 -8.78 3.90
CA VAL A 136 -9.50 -10.15 4.14
C VAL A 136 -8.66 -10.20 5.40
N GLN A 137 -8.44 -11.40 5.92
CA GLN A 137 -7.47 -11.67 6.97
C GLN A 137 -6.38 -12.57 6.42
N GLY A 138 -5.14 -12.30 6.79
CA GLY A 138 -3.98 -12.98 6.22
C GLY A 138 -2.68 -12.37 6.70
N SER A 139 -1.57 -12.85 6.17
CA SER A 139 -0.26 -12.30 6.49
C SER A 139 0.65 -12.29 5.27
N CYS A 140 1.61 -11.36 5.31
CA CYS A 140 2.74 -11.37 4.40
C CYS A 140 4.04 -11.44 5.19
N GLN A 141 5.01 -12.17 4.65
CA GLN A 141 6.33 -12.29 5.22
C GLN A 141 7.40 -12.22 4.16
N ILE A 142 8.54 -11.64 4.54
CA ILE A 142 9.79 -11.74 3.80
C ILE A 142 10.69 -12.62 4.64
N GLN A 143 11.24 -13.67 4.06
CA GLN A 143 12.22 -14.53 4.72
C GLN A 143 13.15 -15.15 3.68
N ARG A 144 14.46 -15.10 3.94
CA ARG A 144 15.50 -15.69 3.07
C ARG A 144 15.36 -15.26 1.59
N GLY A 145 15.08 -13.98 1.36
CA GLY A 145 14.93 -13.44 0.00
C GLY A 145 13.64 -13.86 -0.72
N GLN A 146 12.67 -14.45 -0.02
CA GLN A 146 11.36 -14.79 -0.56
C GLN A 146 10.28 -13.92 0.11
N LEU A 147 9.43 -13.30 -0.70
CA LEU A 147 8.17 -12.72 -0.30
C LEU A 147 7.07 -13.79 -0.41
N GLN A 148 6.27 -13.93 0.64
CA GLN A 148 5.07 -14.77 0.64
C GLN A 148 3.91 -13.98 1.27
N CYS A 149 2.77 -13.99 0.60
CA CYS A 149 1.51 -13.40 1.06
C CYS A 149 0.40 -14.41 0.93
N GLU A 150 -0.42 -14.53 1.97
CA GLU A 150 -1.59 -15.39 1.99
C GLU A 150 -2.75 -14.68 2.68
N ALA A 151 -3.95 -14.77 2.12
CA ALA A 151 -5.16 -14.24 2.72
C ALA A 151 -6.38 -15.07 2.31
N GLN A 152 -7.39 -15.09 3.18
CA GLN A 152 -8.64 -15.81 2.94
C GLN A 152 -9.80 -14.84 2.67
N LEU A 153 -10.56 -15.12 1.61
CA LEU A 153 -11.81 -14.44 1.27
C LEU A 153 -12.96 -14.96 2.14
N GLN A 154 -14.08 -14.23 2.18
CA GLN A 154 -15.22 -14.60 3.04
C GLN A 154 -15.89 -15.93 2.65
N ASP A 155 -15.81 -16.32 1.39
CA ASP A 155 -16.28 -17.59 0.85
C ASP A 155 -15.30 -18.76 1.10
N GLY A 156 -14.14 -18.48 1.72
CA GLY A 156 -13.10 -19.44 2.02
C GLY A 156 -12.02 -19.58 0.95
N ALA A 157 -12.15 -18.90 -0.20
CA ALA A 157 -11.13 -18.94 -1.25
C ALA A 157 -9.81 -18.32 -0.76
N MET A 158 -8.69 -18.91 -1.17
CA MET A 158 -7.35 -18.53 -0.73
C MET A 158 -6.63 -17.73 -1.80
N LEU A 159 -6.26 -16.50 -1.45
CA LEU A 159 -5.36 -15.67 -2.24
C LEU A 159 -3.94 -15.91 -1.80
N ARG A 160 -3.02 -16.09 -2.76
CA ARG A 160 -1.62 -16.35 -2.47
C ARG A 160 -0.71 -15.64 -3.45
N GLY A 161 0.41 -15.10 -2.97
CA GLY A 161 1.47 -14.55 -3.81
C GLY A 161 2.83 -14.93 -3.24
N VAL A 162 3.70 -15.52 -4.06
CA VAL A 162 5.06 -15.91 -3.66
C VAL A 162 6.03 -15.43 -4.72
N ALA A 163 7.14 -14.82 -4.29
CA ALA A 163 8.20 -14.41 -5.20
C ALA A 163 9.58 -14.39 -4.55
N ALA A 164 10.63 -14.70 -5.31
CA ALA A 164 11.98 -14.30 -4.95
C ALA A 164 12.17 -12.78 -5.14
N LEU A 165 12.82 -12.10 -4.19
CA LEU A 165 13.06 -10.64 -4.16
C LEU A 165 14.47 -10.26 -4.59
#